data_AF-A0A167VAM0-F1
#
_entry.id   AF-A0A167VAM0-F1
#
_cell.length_a   1.000
_cell.length_b   1.000
_cell.length_c   1.000
_cell.angle_alpha   90.00
_cell.angle_beta   90.00
_cell.angle_gamma   90.00
#
_symmetry.space_group_name_H-M   'P 1'
#
loop_
_entity.id
_entity.type
_entity.pdbx_description
1 polymer ?
#
loop_
_entity_poly.entity_id
_entity_poly.type
_entity_poly.pdbx_seq_one_letter_code
_entity_poly.pdbx_strand_id
1 'polypeptide(L)'
;MCGQILFSTIEYKINEFEREFGKFDEDEGTFEVDEDKEFYIRIFENLEKKIDESYFKDLETNWKLVYNQNIVEEIGKKDRELWKSINNLFSLRNAITHGHVLTIEYKPNRKDESYEISVLGKYKKVYDFLTEKKLIEANSIGMVNLINQKVVEFYIDETKKFINALILSIPKNVEKYFAINKIKMIREKTI
;
A
#
# COMPACT_ATOMS: atom_id res chain seq x y z
N MET A 1 -6.34 -1.33 2.57
CA MET A 1 -5.91 -0.55 3.75
C MET A 1 -5.05 0.67 3.41
N CYS A 2 -3.91 0.57 2.71
CA CYS A 2 -3.16 1.78 2.29
C CYS A 2 -3.96 2.70 1.34
N GLY A 3 -4.68 2.11 0.36
CA GLY A 3 -5.63 2.85 -0.48
C GLY A 3 -6.73 3.53 0.34
N GLN A 4 -7.24 2.88 1.39
CA GLN A 4 -8.26 3.46 2.28
C GLN A 4 -7.78 4.69 3.07
N ILE A 5 -6.47 4.82 3.34
CA ILE A 5 -5.91 5.99 4.02
C ILE A 5 -5.83 7.17 3.05
N LEU A 6 -5.34 6.96 1.83
CA LEU A 6 -5.37 7.96 0.77
C LEU A 6 -6.80 8.38 0.44
N PHE A 7 -7.70 7.41 0.32
CA PHE A 7 -9.13 7.61 0.15
C PHE A 7 -9.71 8.49 1.26
N SER A 8 -9.42 8.18 2.52
CA SER A 8 -9.89 8.99 3.65
C SER A 8 -9.36 10.43 3.60
N THR A 9 -8.15 10.63 3.10
CA THR A 9 -7.60 11.99 2.96
C THR A 9 -8.28 12.75 1.81
N ILE A 10 -8.57 12.06 0.70
CA ILE A 10 -9.29 12.65 -0.42
C ILE A 10 -10.72 12.97 -0.03
N GLU A 11 -11.43 12.07 0.65
CA GLU A 11 -12.74 12.34 1.26
C GLU A 11 -12.68 13.58 2.16
N TYR A 12 -11.66 13.70 3.01
CA TYR A 12 -11.50 14.88 3.86
C TYR A 12 -11.33 16.16 3.03
N LYS A 13 -10.51 16.14 1.97
CA LYS A 13 -10.31 17.30 1.09
C LYS A 13 -11.57 17.66 0.28
N ILE A 14 -12.36 16.67 -0.14
CA ILE A 14 -13.68 16.88 -0.76
C ILE A 14 -14.60 17.58 0.25
N ASN A 15 -14.67 17.07 1.48
CA ASN A 15 -15.50 17.68 2.53
C ASN A 15 -15.02 19.09 2.93
N GLU A 16 -13.71 19.34 2.93
CA GLU A 16 -13.12 20.67 3.18
C GLU A 16 -13.49 21.64 2.05
N PHE A 17 -13.35 21.21 0.79
CA PHE A 17 -13.79 21.95 -0.39
C PHE A 17 -15.30 22.24 -0.35
N GLU A 18 -16.14 21.25 -0.07
CA GLU A 18 -17.59 21.43 0.07
C GLU A 18 -17.96 22.39 1.20
N ARG A 19 -17.18 22.44 2.29
CA ARG A 19 -17.41 23.41 3.38
C ARG A 19 -16.93 24.81 3.05
N GLU A 20 -15.84 24.95 2.30
CA GLU A 20 -15.29 26.25 1.88
C GLU A 20 -16.11 26.87 0.76
N PHE A 21 -16.57 26.06 -0.21
CA PHE A 21 -17.33 26.51 -1.38
C PHE A 21 -18.84 26.35 -1.24
N GLY A 22 -19.34 25.49 -0.34
CA GLY A 22 -20.76 25.34 -0.04
C GLY A 22 -21.29 26.30 1.04
N LYS A 23 -20.45 27.22 1.54
CA LYS A 23 -20.83 28.26 2.51
C LYS A 23 -20.89 29.69 1.93
N PHE A 24 -20.83 29.86 0.62
CA PHE A 24 -21.03 31.18 0.02
C PHE A 24 -22.53 31.50 -0.01
N ASP A 25 -22.92 32.48 0.81
CA ASP A 25 -24.27 32.91 1.15
C ASP A 25 -25.17 33.12 -0.09
N GLU A 26 -26.42 32.68 0.03
CA GLU A 26 -27.51 32.86 -0.95
C GLU A 26 -27.93 34.33 -1.18
N ASP A 27 -27.31 35.31 -0.51
CA ASP A 27 -27.82 36.68 -0.45
C ASP A 27 -27.06 37.74 -1.26
N GLU A 28 -25.94 37.43 -1.93
CA GLU A 28 -25.29 38.40 -2.84
C GLU A 28 -24.91 37.79 -4.19
N GLY A 29 -25.84 37.93 -5.15
CA GLY A 29 -25.53 38.26 -6.55
C GLY A 29 -24.59 37.33 -7.31
N THR A 30 -25.17 36.29 -7.92
CA THR A 30 -24.72 35.57 -9.13
C THR A 30 -23.21 35.60 -9.44
N PHE A 31 -22.53 34.50 -9.14
CA PHE A 31 -21.38 34.04 -9.91
C PHE A 31 -21.57 32.58 -10.32
N GLU A 32 -21.03 32.23 -11.48
CA GLU A 32 -21.04 30.91 -12.10
C GLU A 32 -20.43 29.85 -11.16
N VAL A 33 -21.24 29.02 -10.49
CA VAL A 33 -20.75 28.07 -9.46
C VAL A 33 -20.89 26.59 -9.84
N ASP A 34 -21.48 26.23 -10.98
CA ASP A 34 -21.72 24.80 -11.28
C ASP A 34 -20.62 24.09 -12.07
N GLU A 35 -19.98 24.73 -13.06
CA GLU A 35 -19.03 24.03 -13.94
C GLU A 35 -17.73 23.63 -13.22
N ASP A 36 -17.18 24.52 -12.40
CA ASP A 36 -15.95 24.23 -11.65
C ASP A 36 -16.19 23.18 -10.57
N LYS A 37 -17.32 23.24 -9.87
CA LYS A 37 -17.68 22.26 -8.83
C LYS A 37 -17.86 20.87 -9.42
N GLU A 38 -18.61 20.75 -10.52
CA GLU A 38 -18.74 19.48 -11.23
C GLU A 38 -17.39 18.97 -11.76
N PHE A 39 -16.54 19.87 -12.28
CA PHE A 39 -15.19 19.52 -12.72
C PHE A 39 -14.35 18.94 -11.58
N TYR A 40 -14.33 19.59 -10.41
CA TYR A 40 -13.58 19.09 -9.24
C TYR A 40 -14.14 17.78 -8.71
N ILE A 41 -15.47 17.62 -8.62
CA ILE A 41 -16.10 16.36 -8.23
C ILE A 41 -15.69 15.24 -9.18
N ARG A 42 -15.77 15.46 -10.50
CA ARG A 42 -15.31 14.48 -11.51
C ARG A 42 -13.81 14.18 -11.40
N ILE A 43 -12.98 15.18 -11.10
CA ILE A 43 -11.54 14.98 -10.85
C ILE A 43 -11.36 14.06 -9.63
N PHE A 44 -12.10 14.31 -8.55
CA PHE A 44 -12.01 13.54 -7.31
C PHE A 44 -12.55 12.11 -7.44
N GLU A 45 -13.69 11.91 -8.08
CA GLU A 45 -14.23 10.57 -8.39
C GLU A 45 -13.28 9.78 -9.30
N ASN A 46 -12.68 10.43 -10.30
CA ASN A 46 -11.66 9.81 -11.12
C ASN A 46 -10.37 9.50 -10.34
N LEU A 47 -10.00 10.34 -9.37
CA LEU A 47 -8.85 10.13 -8.50
C LEU A 47 -9.12 8.95 -7.55
N GLU A 48 -10.32 8.87 -6.99
CA GLU A 48 -10.82 7.79 -6.14
C GLU A 48 -10.75 6.45 -6.87
N LYS A 49 -11.36 6.38 -8.06
CA LYS A 49 -11.33 5.19 -8.92
C LYS A 49 -9.89 4.80 -9.30
N LYS A 50 -9.05 5.77 -9.65
CA LYS A 50 -7.63 5.51 -9.96
C LYS A 50 -6.87 4.98 -8.76
N ILE A 51 -7.19 5.41 -7.54
CA ILE A 51 -6.53 4.93 -6.31
C ILE A 51 -7.00 3.52 -5.96
N ASP A 52 -8.27 3.19 -6.13
CA ASP A 52 -8.77 1.83 -5.91
C ASP A 52 -8.19 0.82 -6.92
N GLU A 53 -7.98 1.26 -8.15
CA GLU A 53 -7.34 0.47 -9.21
C GLU A 53 -5.79 0.54 -9.16
N SER A 54 -5.22 1.38 -8.27
CA SER A 54 -3.78 1.67 -8.26
C SER A 54 -2.94 0.50 -7.74
N TYR A 55 -1.79 0.31 -8.39
CA TYR A 55 -0.74 -0.57 -7.90
C TYR A 55 0.14 0.18 -6.89
N PHE A 56 0.90 -0.53 -6.05
CA PHE A 56 1.82 0.13 -5.10
C PHE A 56 2.83 1.07 -5.76
N LYS A 57 3.20 0.82 -7.02
CA LYS A 57 4.06 1.71 -7.80
C LYS A 57 3.43 3.11 -8.00
N ASP A 58 2.11 3.19 -7.97
CA ASP A 58 1.36 4.44 -8.16
C ASP A 58 1.17 5.19 -6.84
N LEU A 59 1.50 4.56 -5.70
CA LEU A 59 1.43 5.18 -4.37
C LEU A 59 2.27 6.45 -4.29
N GLU A 60 3.49 6.44 -4.84
CA GLU A 60 4.38 7.60 -4.84
C GLU A 60 3.76 8.77 -5.60
N THR A 61 3.23 8.50 -6.80
CA THR A 61 2.57 9.50 -7.63
C THR A 61 1.33 10.05 -6.92
N ASN A 62 0.47 9.19 -6.39
CA ASN A 62 -0.76 9.59 -5.71
C ASN A 62 -0.45 10.38 -4.42
N TRP A 63 0.56 9.96 -3.66
CA TRP A 63 0.99 10.69 -2.46
C TRP A 63 1.53 12.08 -2.81
N LYS A 64 2.34 12.18 -3.87
CA LYS A 64 2.85 13.45 -4.35
C LYS A 64 1.73 14.37 -4.85
N LEU A 65 0.72 13.83 -5.52
CA LEU A 65 -0.45 14.62 -5.94
C LEU A 65 -1.24 15.16 -4.75
N VAL A 66 -1.48 14.34 -3.73
CA VAL A 66 -2.31 14.71 -2.59
C VAL A 66 -1.57 15.65 -1.63
N TYR A 67 -0.29 15.39 -1.34
CA TYR A 67 0.44 16.08 -0.27
C TYR A 67 1.61 16.93 -0.75
N ASN A 68 1.92 16.91 -2.05
CA ASN A 68 3.12 17.53 -2.62
C ASN A 68 4.42 17.07 -1.92
N GLN A 69 4.46 15.80 -1.51
CA GLN A 69 5.59 15.17 -0.83
C GLN A 69 6.04 13.92 -1.57
N ASN A 70 7.33 13.59 -1.50
CA ASN A 70 7.81 12.30 -1.96
C ASN A 70 7.76 11.28 -0.81
N ILE A 71 6.87 10.28 -0.93
CA ILE A 71 6.70 9.27 0.10
C ILE A 71 7.93 8.35 0.30
N VAL A 72 8.74 8.19 -0.75
CA VAL A 72 10.02 7.46 -0.68
C VAL A 72 11.00 8.24 0.18
N GLU A 73 10.96 9.57 0.19
CA GLU A 73 11.79 10.38 1.08
C GLU A 73 11.26 10.37 2.51
N GLU A 74 9.95 10.48 2.66
CA GLU A 74 9.31 10.55 3.98
C GLU A 74 9.35 9.24 4.76
N ILE A 75 9.24 8.10 4.08
CA ILE A 75 9.24 6.78 4.69
C ILE A 75 10.42 5.95 4.18
N GLY A 76 10.55 5.81 2.86
CA GLY A 76 11.52 4.90 2.24
C GLY A 76 12.99 5.15 2.62
N LYS A 77 13.41 6.41 2.75
CA LYS A 77 14.76 6.78 3.17
C LYS A 77 14.96 6.66 4.68
N LYS A 78 13.91 6.89 5.47
CA LYS A 78 13.95 6.87 6.95
C LYS A 78 13.89 5.43 7.50
N ASP A 79 13.13 4.56 6.85
CA ASP A 79 13.04 3.14 7.17
C ASP A 79 13.09 2.30 5.88
N ARG A 80 14.32 2.02 5.43
CA ARG A 80 14.58 1.25 4.21
C ARG A 80 14.09 -0.18 4.31
N GLU A 81 14.16 -0.78 5.51
CA GLU A 81 13.76 -2.16 5.71
C GLU A 81 12.24 -2.31 5.63
N LEU A 82 11.49 -1.44 6.30
CA LEU A 82 10.04 -1.39 6.18
C LEU A 82 9.61 -1.17 4.73
N TRP A 83 10.24 -0.23 4.02
CA TRP A 83 9.95 0.02 2.61
C TRP A 83 10.26 -1.20 1.72
N LYS A 84 11.36 -1.90 1.98
CA LYS A 84 11.73 -3.16 1.29
C LYS A 84 10.69 -4.25 1.57
N SER A 85 10.26 -4.42 2.83
CA SER A 85 9.22 -5.38 3.23
C SER A 85 7.90 -5.14 2.49
N ILE A 86 7.43 -3.89 2.47
CA ILE A 86 6.16 -3.54 1.82
C ILE A 86 6.25 -3.72 0.30
N ASN A 87 7.34 -3.29 -0.33
CA ASN A 87 7.57 -3.56 -1.76
C ASN A 87 7.56 -5.05 -2.07
N ASN A 88 8.14 -5.88 -1.19
CA ASN A 88 8.12 -7.33 -1.37
C ASN A 88 6.71 -7.91 -1.26
N LEU A 89 5.92 -7.46 -0.28
CA LEU A 89 4.51 -7.85 -0.13
C LEU A 89 3.71 -7.57 -1.39
N PHE A 90 3.83 -6.36 -1.96
CA PHE A 90 3.14 -6.02 -3.19
C PHE A 90 3.65 -6.80 -4.40
N SER A 91 4.94 -7.11 -4.44
CA SER A 91 5.51 -7.98 -5.48
C SER A 91 4.91 -9.39 -5.41
N LEU A 92 4.76 -9.95 -4.20
CA LEU A 92 4.09 -11.23 -3.96
C LEU A 92 2.61 -11.18 -4.34
N ARG A 93 1.88 -10.14 -3.90
CA ARG A 93 0.46 -9.95 -4.28
C ARG A 93 0.29 -9.90 -5.79
N ASN A 94 1.11 -9.12 -6.49
CA ASN A 94 1.04 -9.01 -7.95
C ASN A 94 1.39 -10.35 -8.63
N ALA A 95 2.37 -11.09 -8.11
CA ALA A 95 2.71 -12.42 -8.62
C ALA A 95 1.50 -13.36 -8.55
N ILE A 96 0.77 -13.36 -7.43
CA ILE A 96 -0.42 -14.17 -7.20
C ILE A 96 -1.61 -13.69 -8.06
N THR A 97 -1.94 -12.41 -8.01
CA THR A 97 -3.12 -11.84 -8.68
C THR A 97 -3.07 -12.02 -10.20
N HIS A 98 -1.89 -11.95 -10.80
CA HIS A 98 -1.72 -12.16 -12.24
C HIS A 98 -1.46 -13.62 -12.62
N GLY A 99 -1.62 -14.57 -11.69
CA GLY A 99 -1.49 -15.99 -11.97
C GLY A 99 -0.11 -16.40 -12.48
N HIS A 100 0.95 -15.71 -12.04
CA HIS A 100 2.30 -16.09 -12.44
C HIS A 100 2.63 -17.50 -11.94
N VAL A 101 3.28 -18.31 -12.78
CA VAL A 101 3.66 -19.67 -12.41
C VAL A 101 4.84 -19.62 -11.44
N LEU A 102 4.72 -20.32 -10.31
CA LEU A 102 5.82 -20.60 -9.40
C LEU A 102 6.64 -21.76 -9.95
N THR A 103 7.88 -21.49 -10.37
CA THR A 103 8.82 -22.50 -10.85
C THR A 103 9.94 -22.68 -9.84
N ILE A 104 10.13 -23.92 -9.41
CA ILE A 104 11.18 -24.32 -8.45
C ILE A 104 12.07 -25.36 -9.15
N GLU A 105 13.36 -25.06 -9.27
CA GLU A 105 14.38 -25.99 -9.72
C GLU A 105 15.09 -26.61 -8.52
N TYR A 106 15.31 -27.92 -8.60
CA TYR A 106 16.05 -28.70 -7.60
C TYR A 106 17.33 -29.18 -8.25
N LYS A 107 18.48 -28.71 -7.74
CA LYS A 107 19.81 -29.13 -8.22
C LYS A 107 20.46 -29.99 -7.14
N PRO A 108 20.83 -31.25 -7.42
CA PRO A 108 21.50 -32.08 -6.43
C PRO A 108 22.84 -31.44 -6.06
N ASN A 109 23.06 -31.24 -4.77
CA ASN A 109 24.36 -30.79 -4.28
C ASN A 109 25.32 -31.98 -4.30
N ARG A 110 26.52 -31.80 -4.85
CA ARG A 110 27.49 -32.90 -5.01
C ARG A 110 28.27 -33.21 -3.73
N LYS A 111 28.13 -32.39 -2.68
CA LYS A 111 28.93 -32.48 -1.45
C LYS A 111 28.17 -33.05 -0.25
N ASP A 112 26.85 -33.08 -0.34
CA ASP A 112 25.91 -33.44 0.72
C ASP A 112 24.63 -33.89 0.02
N GLU A 113 23.90 -34.86 0.58
CA GLU A 113 22.64 -35.41 0.01
C GLU A 113 21.48 -34.38 -0.01
N SER A 114 21.82 -33.09 -0.02
CA SER A 114 20.90 -31.97 -0.07
C SER A 114 20.62 -31.52 -1.52
N TYR A 115 19.50 -30.84 -1.70
CA TYR A 115 19.15 -30.17 -2.95
C TYR A 115 19.35 -28.67 -2.80
N GLU A 116 20.07 -28.06 -3.73
CA GLU A 116 20.04 -26.62 -3.94
C GLU A 116 18.72 -26.25 -4.62
N ILE A 117 17.94 -25.38 -3.96
CA ILE A 117 16.63 -24.94 -4.43
C ILE A 117 16.78 -23.57 -5.08
N SER A 118 16.36 -23.47 -6.33
CA SER A 118 16.35 -22.21 -7.08
C SER A 118 14.92 -21.87 -7.50
N VAL A 119 14.39 -20.74 -7.03
CA VAL A 119 13.10 -20.22 -7.50
C VAL A 119 13.32 -19.29 -8.69
N LEU A 120 12.55 -19.49 -9.76
CA LEU A 120 12.68 -18.72 -11.00
C LEU A 120 11.57 -17.68 -11.16
N GLY A 121 11.75 -16.81 -12.17
CA GLY A 121 10.72 -15.87 -12.63
C GLY A 121 10.36 -14.80 -11.59
N LYS A 122 9.07 -14.45 -11.52
CA LYS A 122 8.56 -13.36 -10.67
C LYS A 122 8.66 -13.67 -9.18
N TYR A 123 8.65 -14.95 -8.81
CA TYR A 123 8.75 -15.38 -7.42
C TYR A 123 10.18 -15.39 -6.88
N LYS A 124 11.21 -15.33 -7.74
CA LYS A 124 12.62 -15.33 -7.29
C LYS A 124 12.89 -14.25 -6.25
N LYS A 125 12.51 -13.00 -6.55
CA LYS A 125 12.74 -11.86 -5.64
C LYS A 125 11.99 -11.99 -4.32
N VAL A 126 10.82 -12.63 -4.34
CA VAL A 126 10.05 -12.91 -3.12
C VAL A 126 10.72 -13.99 -2.30
N TYR A 127 11.10 -15.10 -2.95
CA TYR A 127 11.81 -16.21 -2.32
C TYR A 127 13.12 -15.73 -1.67
N ASP A 128 13.97 -15.03 -2.43
CA ASP A 128 15.26 -14.52 -1.94
C ASP A 128 15.07 -13.64 -0.69
N PHE A 129 14.06 -12.77 -0.69
CA PHE A 129 13.75 -11.91 0.44
C PHE A 129 13.25 -12.68 1.66
N LEU A 130 12.33 -13.64 1.47
CA LEU A 130 11.79 -14.45 2.56
C LEU A 130 12.87 -15.36 3.17
N THR A 131 13.78 -15.89 2.35
CA THR A 131 14.95 -16.64 2.81
C THR A 131 15.93 -15.73 3.57
N GLU A 132 16.23 -14.53 3.06
CA GLU A 132 17.07 -13.52 3.74
C GLU A 132 16.50 -13.17 5.13
N LYS A 133 15.17 -13.03 5.23
CA LYS A 133 14.45 -12.77 6.48
C LYS A 133 14.25 -14.01 7.36
N LYS A 134 14.69 -15.20 6.92
CA LYS A 134 14.52 -16.49 7.60
C LYS A 134 13.04 -16.80 7.93
N LEU A 135 12.15 -16.43 7.02
CA LEU A 135 10.70 -16.66 7.15
C LEU A 135 10.26 -17.97 6.49
N ILE A 136 11.11 -18.53 5.64
CA ILE A 136 10.90 -19.79 4.95
C ILE A 136 12.15 -20.66 5.11
N GLU A 137 11.94 -21.96 5.19
CA GLU A 137 13.00 -22.97 5.26
C GLU A 137 12.61 -24.13 4.33
N ALA A 138 13.61 -24.76 3.73
CA ALA A 138 13.42 -25.98 2.96
C ALA A 138 13.19 -27.15 3.92
N ASN A 139 12.17 -27.96 3.65
CA ASN A 139 11.96 -29.19 4.40
C ASN A 139 12.96 -30.28 3.97
N SER A 140 12.89 -31.44 4.62
CA SER A 140 13.79 -32.58 4.38
C SER A 140 13.78 -33.13 2.95
N ILE A 141 12.77 -32.80 2.15
CA ILE A 141 12.61 -33.23 0.75
C ILE A 141 12.89 -32.04 -0.21
N GLY A 142 13.41 -30.94 0.32
CA GLY A 142 13.73 -29.73 -0.44
C GLY A 142 12.51 -28.86 -0.78
N MET A 143 11.30 -29.21 -0.37
CA MET A 143 10.13 -28.37 -0.64
C MET A 143 10.09 -27.17 0.29
N VAL A 144 9.68 -26.02 -0.23
CA VAL A 144 9.57 -24.77 0.54
C VAL A 144 8.14 -24.28 0.51
N ASN A 145 7.57 -24.02 1.70
CA ASN A 145 6.27 -23.36 1.79
C ASN A 145 6.45 -21.84 1.86
N LEU A 146 6.23 -21.18 0.72
CA LEU A 146 6.27 -19.72 0.58
C LEU A 146 5.18 -19.00 1.38
N ILE A 147 4.04 -19.64 1.61
CA ILE A 147 2.91 -19.06 2.32
C ILE A 147 2.68 -19.86 3.61
N ASN A 148 3.31 -19.39 4.69
CA ASN A 148 3.20 -19.99 6.01
C ASN A 148 2.84 -18.94 7.07
N GLN A 149 2.50 -19.41 8.27
CA GLN A 149 2.07 -18.53 9.37
C GLN A 149 3.07 -17.42 9.68
N LYS A 150 4.38 -17.73 9.71
CA LYS A 150 5.43 -16.73 9.99
C LYS A 150 5.46 -15.63 8.92
N VAL A 151 5.31 -16.00 7.65
CA VAL A 151 5.26 -15.05 6.53
C VAL A 151 4.03 -14.14 6.65
N VAL A 152 2.88 -14.72 7.00
CA VAL A 152 1.62 -13.96 7.19
C VAL A 152 1.75 -12.98 8.36
N GLU A 153 2.20 -13.45 9.52
CA GLU A 153 2.39 -12.62 10.72
C GLU A 153 3.40 -11.48 10.46
N PHE A 154 4.53 -11.80 9.83
CA PHE A 154 5.52 -10.81 9.43
C PHE A 154 4.89 -9.68 8.59
N TYR A 155 4.16 -10.03 7.53
CA TYR A 155 3.56 -9.02 6.66
C TYR A 155 2.42 -8.25 7.32
N ILE A 156 1.66 -8.87 8.23
CA ILE A 156 0.66 -8.16 9.04
C ILE A 156 1.34 -7.06 9.86
N ASP A 157 2.44 -7.40 10.54
CA ASP A 157 3.13 -6.44 11.41
C ASP A 157 3.85 -5.34 10.63
N GLU A 158 4.52 -5.69 9.53
CA GLU A 158 5.11 -4.69 8.63
C GLU A 158 4.04 -3.76 8.04
N THR A 159 2.88 -4.30 7.67
CA THR A 159 1.76 -3.47 7.15
C THR A 159 1.25 -2.50 8.21
N LYS A 160 1.11 -2.93 9.48
CA LYS A 160 0.70 -2.04 10.58
C LYS A 160 1.74 -0.92 10.80
N LYS A 161 3.03 -1.25 10.80
CA LYS A 161 4.11 -0.26 10.91
C LYS A 161 4.05 0.74 9.77
N PHE A 162 3.87 0.25 8.54
CA PHE A 162 3.78 1.10 7.35
C PHE A 162 2.58 2.04 7.39
N ILE A 163 1.42 1.55 7.80
CA ILE A 163 0.23 2.38 8.01
C ILE A 163 0.49 3.50 9.02
N ASN A 164 1.13 3.18 10.15
CA ASN A 164 1.48 4.20 11.14
C ASN A 164 2.46 5.23 10.57
N ALA A 165 3.47 4.78 9.81
CA ALA A 165 4.42 5.67 9.14
C ALA A 165 3.71 6.59 8.13
N LEU A 166 2.78 6.06 7.33
CA LEU A 166 1.94 6.85 6.42
C LEU A 166 1.19 7.94 7.16
N ILE A 167 0.45 7.59 8.23
CA ILE A 167 -0.31 8.56 9.03
C ILE A 167 0.61 9.64 9.59
N LEU A 168 1.76 9.26 10.16
CA LEU A 168 2.68 10.21 10.77
C LEU A 168 3.31 11.16 9.74
N SER A 169 3.49 10.71 8.49
CA SER A 169 4.01 11.52 7.39
C SER A 169 3.01 12.54 6.84
N ILE A 170 1.72 12.44 7.17
CA ILE A 170 0.71 13.43 6.79
C ILE A 170 1.08 14.79 7.41
N PRO A 171 1.23 15.86 6.61
CA PRO A 171 1.71 17.15 7.08
C PRO A 171 0.68 17.90 7.93
N LYS A 172 -0.61 17.86 7.56
CA LYS A 172 -1.67 18.55 8.30
C LYS A 172 -2.19 17.69 9.45
N ASN A 173 -2.23 18.26 10.66
CA ASN A 173 -2.72 17.54 11.85
C ASN A 173 -4.20 17.15 11.76
N VAL A 174 -5.03 17.95 11.08
CA VAL A 174 -6.47 17.66 10.91
C VAL A 174 -6.67 16.43 10.02
N GLU A 175 -6.00 16.37 8.88
CA GLU A 175 -5.99 15.20 7.98
C GLU A 175 -5.47 13.94 8.69
N LYS A 176 -4.43 14.09 9.51
CA LYS A 176 -3.88 13.00 10.34
C LYS A 176 -4.91 12.46 11.33
N TYR A 177 -5.63 13.34 12.02
CA TYR A 177 -6.70 12.96 12.95
C TYR A 177 -7.84 12.23 12.24
N PHE A 178 -8.22 12.72 11.05
CA PHE A 178 -9.23 12.07 10.21
C PHE A 178 -8.82 10.64 9.82
N ALA A 179 -7.59 10.46 9.31
CA ALA A 179 -7.05 9.16 8.94
C ALA A 179 -7.05 8.17 10.13
N ILE A 180 -6.66 8.63 11.33
CA ILE A 180 -6.69 7.82 12.56
C ILE A 180 -8.11 7.35 12.88
N ASN A 181 -9.10 8.26 12.81
CA ASN A 181 -10.49 7.91 13.11
C ASN A 181 -11.07 6.93 12.11
N LYS A 182 -10.80 7.10 10.81
CA LYS A 182 -11.26 6.16 9.78
C LYS A 182 -10.70 4.76 10.01
N ILE A 183 -9.42 4.64 10.39
CA ILE A 183 -8.81 3.34 10.71
C ILE A 183 -9.47 2.70 11.92
N LYS A 184 -9.81 3.46 12.97
CA LYS A 184 -10.55 2.95 14.13
C LYS A 184 -11.91 2.40 13.69
N MET A 185 -12.66 3.16 12.90
CA MET A 185 -13.96 2.70 12.37
C MET A 185 -13.86 1.42 11.53
N ILE A 186 -12.83 1.29 10.68
CA ILE A 186 -12.62 0.07 9.89
C ILE A 186 -12.37 -1.12 10.82
N ARG A 187 -11.55 -0.96 11.86
CA ARG A 187 -11.28 -2.02 12.84
C ARG A 187 -12.54 -2.45 13.57
N GLU A 188 -13.38 -1.49 13.96
CA GLU A 188 -14.64 -1.76 14.66
C GLU A 188 -15.68 -2.46 13.77
N LYS A 189 -15.68 -2.22 12.45
CA LYS A 189 -16.57 -2.90 11.49
C LYS A 189 -16.13 -4.31 11.09
N THR A 190 -14.91 -4.72 11.40
CA THR A 190 -14.34 -6.02 10.98
C THR A 190 -14.43 -7.08 12.09
N ILE A 191 -15.13 -6.77 13.19
CA ILE A 191 -15.48 -7.69 14.30
C ILE A 191 -16.97 -8.01 14.17
#